data_AF-E8R5S8-F1
#
_entry.id   AF-E8R5S8-F1
#
_cell.length_a   1.000
_cell.length_b   1.000
_cell.length_c   1.000
_cell.angle_alpha   90.00
_cell.angle_beta   90.00
_cell.angle_gamma   90.00
#
_symmetry.space_group_name_H-M   'P 1'
#
loop_
_entity.id
_entity.type
_entity.pdbx_description
1 polymer ?
#
loop_
_entity_poly.entity_id
_entity_poly.type
_entity_poly.pdbx_seq_one_letter_code
_entity_poly.pdbx_strand_id
1 'polypeptide(L)'
;MSIDTHKDFLIWQRLTEVIEERKRERSNRNSYVASLLNQGVEGINAKVIEEAGEVVEAAQEPGEQGVAHLVREVADLTFHCMVLLSARDSSWRAVEQELARRFGVGGLVEKAARAGSTAATDSDSTMPDPQPPN
;
A
#
# COMPACT_ATOMS: atom_id res chain seq x y z
N MET A 1 21.01 12.35 9.18
CA MET A 1 19.76 12.99 8.73
C MET A 1 18.75 12.77 9.84
N SER A 2 18.43 13.81 10.61
CA SER A 2 17.52 13.69 11.76
C SER A 2 16.10 13.66 11.21
N ILE A 3 15.46 12.49 11.23
CA ILE A 3 14.05 12.34 10.89
C ILE A 3 13.29 12.96 12.07
N ASP A 4 12.85 14.21 11.92
CA ASP A 4 12.03 14.91 12.89
C ASP A 4 10.64 14.27 12.86
N THR A 5 10.48 13.15 13.57
CA THR A 5 9.31 12.27 13.49
C THR A 5 8.00 13.02 13.75
N HIS A 6 8.04 14.13 14.47
CA HIS A 6 6.87 14.99 14.70
C HIS A 6 6.45 15.84 13.49
N LYS A 7 7.36 16.24 12.59
CA LYS A 7 7.02 16.96 11.36
C LYS A 7 6.49 16.03 10.28
N ASP A 8 7.04 14.82 10.20
CA ASP A 8 6.66 13.84 9.17
C ASP A 8 5.25 13.26 9.41
N PHE A 9 4.84 13.11 10.67
CA PHE A 9 3.44 12.80 10.99
C PHE A 9 2.46 13.88 10.50
N LEU A 10 2.90 15.13 10.36
CA LEU A 10 2.04 16.22 9.92
C LEU A 10 1.86 16.27 8.40
N ILE A 11 2.83 15.82 7.58
CA ILE A 11 2.71 16.00 6.13
C ILE A 11 1.60 15.13 5.53
N TRP A 12 1.50 13.85 5.93
CA TRP A 12 0.46 12.94 5.42
C TRP A 12 -0.93 13.35 5.87
N GLN A 13 -1.06 13.77 7.14
CA GLN A 13 -2.30 14.31 7.66
C GLN A 13 -2.69 15.59 6.90
N ARG A 14 -1.75 16.53 6.73
CA ARG A 14 -2.01 17.78 6.02
C ARG A 14 -2.41 17.54 4.57
N LEU A 15 -1.75 16.61 3.90
CA LEU A 15 -2.07 16.25 2.52
C LEU A 15 -3.46 15.61 2.42
N THR A 16 -3.81 14.73 3.35
CA THR A 16 -5.17 14.15 3.45
C THR A 16 -6.22 15.25 3.65
N GLU A 17 -6.00 16.19 4.57
CA GLU A 17 -6.90 17.33 4.82
C GLU A 17 -7.10 18.17 3.56
N VAL A 18 -6.02 18.51 2.85
CA VAL A 18 -6.08 19.29 1.60
C VAL A 18 -6.84 18.52 0.52
N ILE A 19 -6.61 17.22 0.36
CA ILE A 19 -7.33 16.40 -0.63
C ILE A 19 -8.83 16.38 -0.32
N GLU A 20 -9.21 16.19 0.95
CA GLU A 20 -10.62 16.19 1.36
C GLU A 20 -11.28 17.57 1.24
N GLU A 21 -10.55 18.64 1.53
CA GLU A 21 -11.01 20.03 1.29
C GLU A 21 -11.30 20.23 -0.20
N ARG A 22 -10.36 19.88 -1.08
CA ARG A 22 -10.55 20.02 -2.54
C ARG A 22 -11.62 19.08 -3.09
N LYS A 23 -11.85 17.92 -2.47
CA LYS A 23 -12.97 17.03 -2.79
C LYS A 23 -14.32 17.70 -2.50
N ARG A 24 -14.43 18.49 -1.43
CA ARG A 24 -15.64 19.28 -1.12
C ARG A 24 -15.81 20.46 -2.09
N GLU A 25 -14.70 21.06 -2.49
CA GLU A 25 -14.64 22.16 -3.46
C GLU A 25 -14.56 21.69 -4.92
N ARG A 26 -15.16 20.55 -5.26
CA ARG A 26 -15.01 19.89 -6.57
C ARG A 26 -15.44 20.76 -7.77
N SER A 27 -16.27 21.77 -7.52
CA SER A 27 -16.69 22.78 -8.50
C SER A 27 -15.57 23.76 -8.87
N ASN A 28 -14.51 23.87 -8.07
CA ASN A 28 -13.36 24.73 -8.32
C ASN A 28 -12.37 24.08 -9.30
N ARG A 29 -12.54 24.39 -10.60
CA ARG A 29 -11.74 23.83 -11.70
C ARG A 29 -10.26 24.23 -11.70
N ASN A 30 -9.85 25.21 -10.90
CA ASN A 30 -8.44 25.61 -10.77
C ASN A 30 -7.65 24.70 -9.82
N SER A 31 -8.30 23.77 -9.11
CA SER A 31 -7.62 22.79 -8.28
C SER A 31 -7.28 21.53 -9.08
N TYR A 32 -6.01 21.11 -9.06
CA TYR A 32 -5.57 19.85 -9.67
C TYR A 32 -6.28 18.63 -9.06
N VAL A 33 -6.44 18.60 -7.73
CA VAL A 33 -7.20 17.50 -7.07
C VAL A 33 -8.65 17.49 -7.54
N ALA A 34 -9.31 18.66 -7.64
CA ALA A 34 -10.68 18.72 -8.14
C ALA A 34 -10.79 18.27 -9.60
N SER A 35 -9.80 18.60 -10.46
CA SER A 35 -9.79 18.15 -11.85
C SER A 35 -9.64 16.63 -11.96
N LEU A 36 -8.71 16.02 -11.21
CA LEU A 36 -8.55 14.56 -11.14
C LEU A 36 -9.81 13.86 -10.65
N LEU A 37 -10.39 14.36 -9.55
CA LEU A 37 -11.65 13.83 -9.04
C LEU A 37 -12.75 13.94 -10.10
N ASN A 38 -12.85 15.05 -10.82
CA ASN A 38 -13.83 15.22 -11.91
C ASN A 38 -13.62 14.26 -13.09
N GLN A 39 -12.39 13.79 -13.34
CA GLN A 39 -12.11 12.74 -14.30
C GLN A 39 -12.52 11.33 -13.80
N GLY A 40 -12.85 11.21 -12.51
CA GLY A 40 -13.29 9.96 -11.90
C GLY A 40 -12.16 8.94 -11.73
N VAL A 41 -12.54 7.73 -11.34
CA VAL A 41 -11.59 6.65 -11.03
C VAL A 41 -10.73 6.28 -12.25
N GLU A 42 -11.29 6.36 -13.46
CA GLU A 42 -10.55 6.05 -14.69
C GLU A 42 -9.38 7.01 -14.93
N GLY A 43 -9.61 8.32 -14.86
CA GLY A 43 -8.53 9.31 -15.04
C GLY A 43 -7.49 9.24 -13.93
N ILE A 44 -7.92 8.98 -12.69
CA ILE A 44 -6.98 8.79 -11.57
C ILE A 44 -6.14 7.52 -11.77
N ASN A 45 -6.74 6.41 -12.23
CA ASN A 45 -6.03 5.18 -12.50
C ASN A 45 -4.98 5.36 -13.61
N ALA A 46 -5.30 6.13 -14.66
CA ALA A 46 -4.33 6.44 -15.72
C ALA A 46 -3.08 7.12 -15.15
N LYS A 47 -3.27 8.09 -14.24
CA LYS A 47 -2.15 8.72 -13.52
C LYS A 47 -1.39 7.72 -12.66
N VAL A 48 -2.07 6.89 -11.85
CA VAL A 48 -1.38 5.87 -11.03
C VAL A 48 -0.51 4.93 -11.88
N ILE A 49 -0.98 4.55 -13.08
CA ILE A 49 -0.22 3.71 -14.01
C ILE A 49 1.00 4.45 -14.56
N GLU A 50 0.83 5.71 -14.97
CA GLU A 50 1.91 6.56 -15.47
C GLU A 50 3.03 6.71 -14.44
N GLU A 51 2.69 7.15 -13.23
CA GLU A 51 3.67 7.39 -12.15
C GLU A 51 4.34 6.06 -11.72
N ALA A 52 3.62 4.94 -11.75
CA ALA A 52 4.22 3.64 -11.47
C ALA A 52 5.26 3.24 -12.53
N GLY A 53 5.03 3.61 -13.80
CA GLY A 53 6.02 3.45 -14.87
C GLY A 53 7.24 4.34 -14.63
N GLU A 54 7.03 5.61 -14.32
CA GLU A 54 8.09 6.59 -14.05
C GLU A 54 8.96 6.20 -12.86
N VAL A 55 8.36 5.64 -11.79
CA VAL A 55 9.11 5.04 -10.67
C VAL A 55 10.06 3.93 -11.14
N VAL A 56 9.58 3.03 -12.01
CA VAL A 56 10.39 1.89 -12.52
C VAL A 56 11.51 2.38 -13.44
N GLU A 57 11.26 3.43 -14.23
CA GLU A 57 12.27 4.07 -15.07
C GLU A 57 13.32 4.79 -14.23
N ALA A 58 12.91 5.67 -13.32
CA ALA A 58 13.79 6.43 -12.43
C ALA A 58 14.66 5.52 -11.54
N ALA A 59 14.14 4.35 -11.15
CA ALA A 59 14.91 3.36 -10.38
C ALA A 59 16.14 2.80 -11.12
N GLN A 60 16.21 2.94 -12.46
CA GLN A 60 17.34 2.48 -13.27
C GLN A 60 18.39 3.57 -13.48
N GLU A 61 18.11 4.81 -13.10
CA GLU A 61 19.02 5.94 -13.30
C GLU A 61 20.16 5.93 -12.28
N PRO A 62 21.42 6.07 -12.72
CA PRO A 62 22.57 6.04 -11.83
C PRO A 62 22.81 7.38 -11.11
N GLY A 63 23.46 7.30 -9.96
CA GLY A 63 23.97 8.47 -9.23
C GLY A 63 22.91 9.24 -8.44
N GLU A 64 23.34 10.31 -7.79
CA GLU A 64 22.49 11.07 -6.86
C GLU A 64 21.27 11.70 -7.54
N GLN A 65 21.40 12.08 -8.81
CA GLN A 65 20.28 12.64 -9.59
C GLN A 65 19.20 11.59 -9.85
N GLY A 66 19.58 10.34 -10.14
CA GLY A 66 18.62 9.24 -10.30
C GLY A 66 17.87 8.92 -9.00
N VAL A 67 18.57 8.95 -7.86
CA VAL A 67 17.93 8.79 -6.54
C VAL A 67 16.94 9.93 -6.27
N ALA A 68 17.32 11.18 -6.57
CA ALA A 68 16.43 12.33 -6.41
C ALA A 68 15.20 12.22 -7.33
N HIS A 69 15.39 11.78 -8.57
CA HIS A 69 14.31 11.50 -9.51
C HIS A 69 13.35 10.45 -8.93
N LEU A 70 13.87 9.30 -8.51
CA LEU A 70 13.07 8.22 -7.91
C LEU A 70 12.23 8.71 -6.72
N VAL A 71 12.79 9.55 -5.84
CA VAL A 71 12.05 10.11 -4.70
C VAL A 71 10.88 10.97 -5.16
N ARG A 72 11.02 11.76 -6.24
CA ARG A 72 9.92 12.56 -6.79
C ARG A 72 8.80 11.66 -7.33
N GLU A 73 9.14 10.67 -8.15
CA GLU A 73 8.13 9.79 -8.75
C GLU A 73 7.41 8.92 -7.70
N VAL A 74 8.13 8.46 -6.67
CA VAL A 74 7.49 7.76 -5.54
C VAL A 74 6.54 8.68 -4.78
N ALA A 75 6.89 9.96 -4.62
CA ALA A 75 6.02 10.94 -3.99
C ALA A 75 4.75 11.19 -4.83
N ASP A 76 4.88 11.35 -6.15
CA ASP A 76 3.75 11.56 -7.05
C ASP A 76 2.84 10.33 -7.16
N LEU A 77 3.41 9.13 -7.28
CA LEU A 77 2.66 7.88 -7.19
C LEU A 77 1.87 7.78 -5.87
N THR A 78 2.50 8.15 -4.74
CA THR A 78 1.86 8.12 -3.43
C THR A 78 0.72 9.14 -3.36
N PHE A 79 0.93 10.35 -3.86
CA PHE A 79 -0.10 11.39 -3.95
C PHE A 79 -1.30 10.91 -4.78
N HIS A 80 -1.06 10.33 -5.95
CA HIS A 80 -2.12 9.81 -6.81
C HIS A 80 -2.88 8.63 -6.16
N CYS A 81 -2.19 7.77 -5.42
CA CYS A 81 -2.83 6.75 -4.58
C CYS A 81 -3.73 7.38 -3.50
N MET A 82 -3.29 8.46 -2.84
CA MET A 82 -4.11 9.16 -1.83
C MET A 82 -5.38 9.77 -2.44
N VAL A 83 -5.27 10.40 -3.61
CA VAL A 83 -6.43 10.93 -4.36
C VAL A 83 -7.37 9.79 -4.77
N LEU A 84 -6.85 8.65 -5.21
CA LEU A 84 -7.66 7.47 -5.54
C LEU A 84 -8.43 6.95 -4.32
N LEU A 85 -7.77 6.84 -3.16
CA LEU A 85 -8.43 6.45 -1.91
C LEU A 85 -9.57 7.41 -1.57
N SER A 86 -9.32 8.72 -1.64
CA SER A 86 -10.34 9.75 -1.39
C SER A 86 -11.51 9.63 -2.38
N ALA A 87 -11.26 9.37 -3.66
CA ALA A 87 -12.29 9.14 -4.68
C ALA A 87 -13.17 7.90 -4.40
N ARG A 88 -12.66 6.98 -3.57
CA ARG A 88 -13.34 5.75 -3.12
C ARG A 88 -13.86 5.85 -1.69
N ASP A 89 -13.97 7.07 -1.15
CA ASP A 89 -14.42 7.36 0.22
C ASP A 89 -13.56 6.68 1.30
N SER A 90 -12.28 6.50 1.02
CA SER A 90 -11.26 6.04 1.94
C SER A 90 -10.20 7.13 2.18
N SER A 91 -9.20 6.87 3.02
CA SER A 91 -8.13 7.82 3.33
C SER A 91 -6.79 7.13 3.51
N TRP A 92 -5.71 7.92 3.50
CA TRP A 92 -4.36 7.41 3.75
C TRP A 92 -4.23 6.68 5.10
N ARG A 93 -5.00 7.12 6.11
CA ARG A 93 -5.07 6.45 7.41
C ARG A 93 -5.47 4.98 7.31
N ALA A 94 -6.27 4.58 6.32
CA ALA A 94 -6.60 3.18 6.09
C ALA A 94 -5.37 2.37 5.63
N VAL A 95 -4.49 2.98 4.82
CA VAL A 95 -3.21 2.37 4.42
C VAL A 95 -2.28 2.26 5.62
N GLU A 96 -2.18 3.30 6.46
CA GLU A 96 -1.38 3.25 7.70
C GLU A 96 -1.85 2.14 8.64
N GLN A 97 -3.18 1.98 8.80
CA GLN A 97 -3.76 0.89 9.58
C GLN A 97 -3.41 -0.48 9.01
N GLU A 98 -3.49 -0.65 7.69
CA GLU A 98 -3.11 -1.89 7.02
C GLU A 98 -1.62 -2.18 7.16
N LEU A 99 -0.76 -1.17 7.04
CA LEU A 99 0.68 -1.29 7.27
C LEU A 99 0.98 -1.64 8.73
N ALA A 100 0.32 -1.01 9.70
CA ALA A 100 0.46 -1.33 11.13
C ALA A 100 0.02 -2.78 11.42
N ARG A 101 -1.09 -3.23 10.81
CA ARG A 101 -1.56 -4.61 10.90
C ARG A 101 -0.49 -5.58 10.36
N ARG A 102 0.14 -5.27 9.23
CA ARG A 102 1.24 -6.08 8.65
C ARG A 102 2.50 -6.05 9.50
N PHE A 103 2.81 -4.92 10.11
CA PHE A 103 4.00 -4.73 10.94
C PHE A 103 4.00 -5.68 12.15
N GLY A 104 2.83 -5.93 12.76
CA GLY A 104 2.66 -6.87 13.88
C GLY A 104 2.59 -8.36 13.51
N VAL A 105 2.54 -8.70 12.22
CA VAL A 105 2.34 -10.09 11.72
C VAL A 105 3.59 -10.63 11.01
N GLY A 106 4.75 -10.00 11.23
CA GLY A 106 6.03 -10.32 10.57
C GLY A 106 6.26 -11.83 10.36
N GLY A 107 6.69 -12.18 9.14
CA GLY A 107 6.68 -13.53 8.53
C GLY A 107 7.37 -14.68 9.26
N LEU A 108 7.85 -14.48 10.49
CA LEU A 108 8.20 -15.54 11.43
C LEU A 108 6.95 -16.22 12.02
N VAL A 109 5.89 -15.45 12.33
CA VAL A 109 4.63 -16.03 12.85
C VAL A 109 3.91 -16.81 11.75
N GLU A 110 3.87 -16.28 10.52
CA GLU A 110 3.31 -16.99 9.37
C GLU A 110 4.15 -18.19 8.91
N LYS A 111 5.48 -18.18 9.09
CA LYS A 111 6.34 -19.37 8.90
C LYS A 111 6.13 -20.41 10.00
N ALA A 112 6.00 -19.98 11.26
CA ALA A 112 5.74 -20.87 12.39
C ALA A 112 4.36 -21.53 12.29
N ALA A 113 3.34 -20.78 11.86
CA ALA A 113 2.00 -21.31 11.60
C ALA A 113 1.99 -22.34 10.46
N ARG A 114 2.81 -22.15 9.40
CA ARG A 114 3.01 -23.15 8.34
C ARG A 114 3.74 -24.40 8.83
N ALA A 115 4.77 -24.27 9.66
CA ALA A 115 5.51 -25.39 10.22
C ALA A 115 4.67 -26.25 11.19
N GLY A 116 3.77 -25.62 11.95
CA GLY A 116 2.83 -26.32 12.84
C GLY A 116 1.73 -27.08 12.07
N SER A 117 1.28 -26.54 10.93
CA SER A 117 0.27 -27.20 10.10
C SER A 117 0.81 -28.42 9.33
N THR A 118 2.12 -28.49 9.05
CA THR A 118 2.74 -29.65 8.38
C THR A 118 3.07 -30.81 9.33
N ALA A 119 3.15 -30.56 10.65
CA ALA A 119 3.48 -31.59 11.64
C ALA A 119 2.27 -32.40 12.13
N ALA A 120 1.04 -31.94 11.88
CA ALA A 120 -0.18 -32.54 12.41
C ALA A 120 -0.80 -33.65 11.53
N THR A 121 -0.25 -33.93 10.34
CA THR A 121 -0.90 -34.82 9.35
C THR A 121 -0.31 -36.23 9.29
N ASP A 122 0.81 -36.52 9.97
CA ASP A 122 1.56 -37.78 9.81
C ASP A 122 1.42 -38.80 10.97
N SER A 123 0.33 -38.78 11.75
CA SER A 123 0.17 -39.72 12.89
C SER A 123 -1.04 -40.65 12.85
N ASP A 124 -1.67 -40.85 11.69
CA ASP A 124 -2.78 -41.79 11.58
C ASP A 124 -2.63 -42.73 10.36
N SER A 125 -1.82 -43.79 10.54
CA SER A 125 -1.99 -45.06 9.81
C SER A 125 -1.00 -46.13 10.31
N THR A 126 -1.25 -46.67 11.49
CA THR A 126 -0.84 -48.06 11.78
C THR A 126 -1.88 -48.70 12.69
N MET A 127 -2.95 -49.21 12.08
CA MET A 127 -3.76 -50.27 12.68
C MET A 127 -3.35 -51.59 12.01
N PRO A 128 -2.90 -52.61 12.75
CA PRO A 128 -2.66 -53.93 12.19
C PRO A 128 -4.00 -54.63 11.94
N ASP A 129 -4.11 -55.23 10.76
CA ASP A 129 -5.23 -56.04 10.31
C ASP A 129 -5.48 -57.25 11.25
N PRO A 130 -6.66 -57.39 11.88
CA PRO A 130 -6.97 -58.58 12.65
C PRO A 130 -7.38 -59.70 11.69
N GLN A 131 -6.52 -60.71 11.53
CA GLN A 131 -6.89 -61.94 10.86
C GLN A 131 -8.04 -62.64 11.62
N PRO A 132 -9.17 -62.95 10.97
CA PRO A 132 -10.24 -63.74 11.58
C PRO A 132 -9.87 -65.24 11.59
N PRO A 133 -10.36 -66.02 12.57
CA PRO A 133 -10.07 -67.44 12.64
C PRO A 133 -10.95 -68.24 11.66
N ASN A 134 -10.33 -68.95 10.71
CA ASN A 134 -10.41 -70.40 10.47
C ASN A 134 -9.59 -70.78 9.23
#